data_AF-A0A9D7ZW56-F1
#
_entry.id   AF-A0A9D7ZW56-F1
#
_cell.length_a   1.000
_cell.length_b   1.000
_cell.length_c   1.000
_cell.angle_alpha   90.00
_cell.angle_beta   90.00
_cell.angle_gamma   90.00
#
_symmetry.space_group_name_H-M   'P 1'
#
loop_
_entity.id
_entity.type
_entity.pdbx_description
1 polymer ?
#
loop_
_entity_poly.entity_id
_entity_poly.type
_entity_poly.pdbx_seq_one_letter_code
_entity_poly.pdbx_strand_id
1 'polypeptide(L)'
;MTFFNFSSTYLSVFAFQNIITIFTLFSVIYLVIKKKIRIFHFILFAGGILLLFKNHRFIYEAIILFIPIIKNGIEGILSKENQSVDNKCQVLGLICIVIVPCLIFISHLNSRSKFPVTYNRVPAGIVGFLNQINVGGKIFNTPNNGGYYQWHLNSNYKIFMDLQLSLFSDLDLFNCIALMTNKQIFKDTTKKYDPSFITANIIDFIFENKDINYEKQEDGGPYVPVFFDDREILFVNKNHFPDLVEKYELKACLPFKLNEVDYKTIKEEELQLIVNELQRMEKIFDKSLNVNLTLCKAAIKRENYEKAMIIAEKIIQFHPSIYNGYSLKGQVYLEKKNYSEAIKYFKKALIKSNGYIDKALFYNLHIAYLKTNDVKNAYKTLRKSINVFAQDTKPDDLYTLGLLSILIRNPKLSDKYLSMAALTVPENDIELKEKIRKMRNDYKINK
;
A
#
# COMPACT_ATOMS: atom_id res chain seq x y z
N MET A 1 -8.08 14.53 12.03
CA MET A 1 -8.85 14.87 10.82
C MET A 1 -8.23 16.08 10.14
N THR A 2 -7.26 15.86 9.25
CA THR A 2 -6.83 16.92 8.31
C THR A 2 -7.81 16.91 7.15
N PHE A 3 -8.86 17.73 7.21
CA PHE A 3 -9.79 17.92 6.08
C PHE A 3 -9.05 18.49 4.86
N PHE A 4 -8.00 19.29 5.07
CA PHE A 4 -7.19 19.89 4.02
C PHE A 4 -5.96 19.04 3.69
N ASN A 5 -6.04 18.25 2.63
CA ASN A 5 -4.91 17.57 2.02
C ASN A 5 -4.66 18.14 0.61
N PHE A 6 -3.70 19.05 0.51
CA PHE A 6 -3.21 19.56 -0.76
C PHE A 6 -1.98 18.74 -1.17
N SER A 7 -2.19 17.70 -1.98
CA SER A 7 -1.06 17.04 -2.65
C SER A 7 -0.56 17.96 -3.77
N SER A 8 0.71 18.34 -3.71
CA SER A 8 1.39 19.10 -4.78
C SER A 8 1.73 18.23 -6.01
N THR A 9 1.49 16.93 -5.94
CA THR A 9 1.95 15.96 -6.96
C THR A 9 0.82 15.39 -7.81
N TYR A 10 -0.44 15.46 -7.35
CA TYR A 10 -1.61 15.06 -8.14
C TYR A 10 -2.89 15.71 -7.61
N LEU A 11 -3.79 16.09 -8.51
CA LEU A 11 -5.12 16.63 -8.18
C LEU A 11 -6.00 15.47 -7.67
N SER A 12 -5.93 15.19 -6.38
CA SER A 12 -6.74 14.13 -5.75
C SER A 12 -8.19 14.56 -5.59
N VAL A 13 -9.10 13.58 -5.39
CA VAL A 13 -10.50 13.85 -5.03
C VAL A 13 -10.56 14.74 -3.77
N PHE A 14 -9.66 14.54 -2.81
CA PHE A 14 -9.54 15.39 -1.62
C PHE A 14 -9.08 16.82 -1.94
N ALA A 15 -8.14 17.00 -2.86
CA ALA A 15 -7.73 18.34 -3.31
C ALA A 15 -8.89 19.09 -3.97
N PHE A 16 -9.68 18.40 -4.80
CA PHE A 16 -10.90 18.95 -5.40
C PHE A 16 -11.95 19.30 -4.34
N GLN A 17 -12.16 18.44 -3.34
CA GLN A 17 -13.04 18.71 -2.20
C GLN A 17 -12.60 19.98 -1.44
N ASN A 18 -11.30 20.14 -1.16
CA ASN A 18 -10.77 21.32 -0.47
C ASN A 18 -10.97 22.59 -1.27
N ILE A 19 -10.77 22.52 -2.58
CA ILE A 19 -11.06 23.61 -3.49
C ILE A 19 -12.54 23.99 -3.35
N ILE A 20 -13.48 23.05 -3.44
CA ILE A 20 -14.92 23.33 -3.29
C ILE A 20 -15.21 23.99 -1.94
N THR A 21 -14.71 23.45 -0.83
CA THR A 21 -14.96 24.02 0.51
C THR A 21 -14.43 25.44 0.64
N ILE A 22 -13.22 25.72 0.13
CA ILE A 22 -12.62 27.06 0.14
C ILE A 22 -13.41 28.02 -0.74
N PHE A 23 -13.76 27.62 -1.96
CA PHE A 23 -14.60 28.42 -2.86
C PHE A 23 -15.97 28.72 -2.25
N THR A 24 -16.54 27.77 -1.52
CA THR A 24 -17.79 27.97 -0.78
C THR A 24 -17.61 29.03 0.30
N LEU A 25 -16.56 28.94 1.10
CA LEU A 25 -16.26 29.93 2.15
C LEU A 25 -16.08 31.32 1.57
N PHE A 26 -15.31 31.47 0.48
CA PHE A 26 -15.15 32.74 -0.22
C PHE A 26 -16.47 33.27 -0.77
N SER A 27 -17.32 32.40 -1.32
CA SER A 27 -18.64 32.77 -1.83
C SER A 27 -19.56 33.27 -0.72
N VAL A 28 -19.56 32.61 0.44
CA VAL A 28 -20.31 33.07 1.63
C VAL A 28 -19.80 34.43 2.08
N ILE A 29 -18.49 34.59 2.26
CA ILE A 29 -17.88 35.86 2.68
C ILE A 29 -18.24 36.98 1.70
N TYR A 30 -18.14 36.72 0.39
CA TYR A 30 -18.52 37.67 -0.65
C TYR A 30 -19.99 38.08 -0.55
N LEU A 31 -20.90 37.11 -0.45
CA LEU A 31 -22.34 37.37 -0.35
C LEU A 31 -22.69 38.15 0.92
N VAL A 32 -21.99 37.92 2.03
CA VAL A 32 -22.13 38.68 3.28
C VAL A 32 -21.66 40.12 3.07
N ILE A 33 -20.44 40.34 2.55
CA ILE A 33 -19.87 41.68 2.30
C ILE A 33 -20.78 42.49 1.37
N LYS A 34 -21.35 41.85 0.35
CA LYS A 34 -22.27 42.50 -0.61
C LYS A 34 -23.70 42.61 -0.13
N LYS A 35 -24.04 42.13 1.08
CA LYS A 35 -25.41 42.06 1.60
C LYS A 35 -26.39 41.36 0.63
N LYS A 36 -25.88 40.40 -0.15
CA LYS A 36 -26.67 39.58 -1.10
C LYS A 36 -26.98 38.18 -0.55
N ILE A 37 -26.47 37.86 0.64
CA ILE A 37 -26.73 36.58 1.30
C ILE A 37 -28.21 36.47 1.70
N ARG A 38 -28.84 35.34 1.37
CA ARG A 38 -30.21 34.98 1.79
C ARG A 38 -30.19 33.87 2.83
N ILE A 39 -31.25 33.74 3.62
CA ILE A 39 -31.41 32.71 4.67
C ILE A 39 -31.10 31.31 4.14
N PHE A 40 -31.56 30.97 2.93
CA PHE A 40 -31.30 29.65 2.36
C PHE A 40 -29.80 29.35 2.19
N HIS A 41 -28.96 30.35 1.89
CA HIS A 41 -27.51 30.14 1.79
C HIS A 41 -26.90 29.77 3.15
N PHE A 42 -27.37 30.38 4.23
CA PHE A 42 -26.96 30.02 5.60
C PHE A 42 -27.38 28.60 5.95
N ILE A 43 -28.61 28.21 5.62
CA ILE A 43 -29.11 26.85 5.87
C ILE A 43 -28.27 25.82 5.12
N LEU A 44 -28.00 26.05 3.83
CA LEU A 44 -27.20 25.14 3.00
C LEU A 44 -25.75 25.06 3.51
N PHE A 45 -25.14 26.20 3.86
CA PHE A 45 -23.78 26.25 4.37
C PHE A 45 -23.65 25.52 5.72
N ALA A 46 -24.55 25.83 6.66
CA ALA A 46 -24.59 25.18 7.98
C ALA A 46 -24.85 23.68 7.85
N GLY A 47 -25.81 23.28 7.00
CA GLY A 47 -26.10 21.87 6.73
C GLY A 47 -24.89 21.13 6.13
N GLY A 48 -24.21 21.72 5.16
CA GLY A 48 -23.00 21.15 4.58
C GLY A 48 -21.87 21.03 5.60
N ILE A 49 -21.65 22.04 6.43
CA ILE A 49 -20.66 21.98 7.52
C ILE A 49 -21.00 20.89 8.53
N LEU A 50 -22.26 20.79 8.97
CA LEU A 50 -22.71 19.76 9.90
C LEU A 50 -22.47 18.34 9.35
N LEU A 51 -22.74 18.14 8.06
CA LEU A 51 -22.45 16.86 7.39
C LEU A 51 -20.96 16.53 7.36
N LEU A 52 -20.10 17.52 7.07
CA LEU A 52 -18.65 17.35 7.10
C LEU A 52 -18.13 16.99 8.50
N PHE A 53 -18.70 17.57 9.57
CA PHE A 53 -18.36 17.20 10.95
C PHE A 53 -18.84 15.81 11.34
N LYS A 54 -19.92 15.30 10.74
CA LYS A 54 -20.51 14.02 11.11
C LYS A 54 -19.65 12.84 10.67
N ASN A 55 -19.24 12.79 9.40
CA ASN A 55 -18.39 11.71 8.87
C ASN A 55 -17.90 12.01 7.45
N HIS A 56 -16.72 11.49 7.06
CA HIS A 56 -16.19 11.57 5.70
C HIS A 56 -17.13 11.02 4.61
N ARG A 57 -18.03 10.08 4.94
CA ARG A 57 -19.00 9.56 3.96
C ARG A 57 -19.97 10.62 3.43
N PHE A 58 -20.24 11.67 4.22
CA PHE A 58 -21.22 12.71 3.89
C PHE A 58 -20.65 13.88 3.07
N ILE A 59 -19.41 13.75 2.58
CA ILE A 59 -18.75 14.82 1.82
C ILE A 59 -19.50 15.14 0.53
N TYR A 60 -20.04 14.13 -0.16
CA TYR A 60 -20.71 14.36 -1.44
C TYR A 60 -22.04 15.10 -1.26
N GLU A 61 -22.78 14.77 -0.21
CA GLU A 61 -24.00 15.45 0.20
C GLU A 61 -23.69 16.90 0.60
N ALA A 62 -22.61 17.14 1.34
CA ALA A 62 -22.16 18.50 1.66
C ALA A 62 -21.80 19.31 0.40
N ILE A 63 -21.13 18.69 -0.58
CA ILE A 63 -20.81 19.35 -1.87
C ILE A 63 -22.08 19.76 -2.60
N ILE A 64 -23.10 18.90 -2.65
CA ILE A 64 -24.38 19.22 -3.30
C ILE A 64 -25.02 20.46 -2.65
N LEU A 65 -24.94 20.59 -1.32
CA LEU A 65 -25.44 21.77 -0.61
C LEU A 65 -24.61 23.04 -0.91
N PHE A 66 -23.34 22.90 -1.23
CA PHE A 66 -22.45 24.03 -1.52
C PHE A 66 -22.59 24.59 -2.93
N ILE A 67 -23.01 23.80 -3.92
CA ILE A 67 -23.13 24.23 -5.33
C ILE A 67 -23.94 25.54 -5.51
N PRO A 68 -25.16 25.69 -4.92
CA PRO A 68 -25.93 26.93 -5.08
C PRO A 68 -25.25 28.16 -4.50
N ILE A 69 -24.48 27.99 -3.42
CA ILE A 69 -23.75 29.08 -2.77
C ILE A 69 -22.59 29.54 -3.64
N ILE A 70 -21.84 28.58 -4.19
CA ILE A 70 -20.72 28.84 -5.09
C ILE A 70 -21.22 29.56 -6.35
N LYS A 71 -22.32 29.09 -6.96
CA LYS A 71 -22.93 29.74 -8.12
C LYS A 71 -23.20 31.22 -7.87
N ASN A 72 -23.90 31.53 -6.77
CA ASN A 72 -24.29 32.91 -6.44
C ASN A 72 -23.09 33.79 -6.07
N GLY A 73 -22.05 33.20 -5.45
CA GLY A 73 -20.78 33.86 -5.22
C GLY A 73 -20.07 34.24 -6.52
N ILE A 74 -19.94 33.29 -7.45
CA ILE A 74 -19.29 33.48 -8.76
C ILE A 74 -20.05 34.50 -9.60
N GLU A 75 -21.38 34.37 -9.74
CA GLU A 75 -22.21 35.34 -10.48
C GLU A 75 -22.03 36.75 -9.93
N GLY A 76 -22.00 36.89 -8.61
CA GLY A 76 -21.80 38.17 -7.97
C GLY A 76 -20.41 38.76 -8.25
N ILE A 77 -19.35 37.95 -8.32
CA ILE A 77 -17.99 38.41 -8.64
C ILE A 77 -17.90 38.82 -10.12
N LEU A 78 -18.44 38.00 -11.02
CA LEU A 78 -18.39 38.24 -12.47
C LEU A 78 -19.30 39.40 -12.92
N SER A 79 -20.37 39.69 -12.18
CA SER A 79 -21.35 40.74 -12.52
C SER A 79 -20.83 42.17 -12.44
N LYS A 80 -19.59 42.41 -11.99
CA LYS A 80 -19.07 43.75 -11.69
C LYS A 80 -18.34 44.46 -12.82
N GLU A 81 -18.11 43.80 -13.96
CA GLU A 81 -17.62 44.46 -15.16
C GLU A 81 -18.50 44.05 -16.34
N ASN A 82 -19.06 45.04 -17.02
CA ASN A 82 -19.54 44.94 -18.40
C ASN A 82 -18.34 44.73 -19.37
N GLN A 83 -17.30 44.00 -18.94
CA GLN A 83 -16.35 43.40 -19.84
C GLN A 83 -16.98 42.09 -20.25
N SER A 84 -17.32 41.96 -21.53
CA SER A 84 -17.58 40.66 -22.12
C SER A 84 -16.37 39.79 -21.81
N VAL A 85 -16.47 38.92 -20.80
CA VAL A 85 -15.47 37.87 -20.61
C VAL A 85 -15.40 37.17 -21.96
N ASP A 86 -14.25 37.28 -22.64
CA ASP A 86 -14.08 36.78 -24.01
C ASP A 86 -14.74 35.40 -24.11
N ASN A 87 -15.57 35.19 -25.14
CA ASN A 87 -16.22 33.90 -25.38
C ASN A 87 -15.19 32.76 -25.31
N LYS A 88 -13.93 33.02 -25.67
CA LYS A 88 -12.81 32.08 -25.50
C LYS A 88 -12.53 31.74 -24.03
N CYS A 89 -12.52 32.71 -23.12
CA CYS A 89 -12.32 32.48 -21.68
C CYS A 89 -13.49 31.70 -21.06
N GLN A 90 -14.72 31.98 -21.48
CA GLN A 90 -15.90 31.22 -21.01
C GLN A 90 -15.86 29.77 -21.51
N VAL A 91 -15.55 29.58 -22.80
CA VAL A 91 -15.38 28.25 -23.40
C VAL A 91 -14.24 27.49 -22.73
N LEU A 92 -13.08 28.13 -22.49
CA LEU A 92 -11.96 27.52 -21.76
C LEU A 92 -12.33 27.15 -20.32
N GLY A 93 -13.08 28.00 -19.61
CA GLY A 93 -13.58 27.69 -18.27
C GLY A 93 -14.52 26.48 -18.26
N LEU A 94 -15.43 26.41 -19.23
CA LEU A 94 -16.39 25.31 -19.37
C LEU A 94 -15.69 24.00 -19.78
N ILE A 95 -14.71 24.09 -20.68
CA ILE A 95 -13.79 23.00 -21.02
C ILE A 95 -13.05 22.52 -19.76
N CYS A 96 -12.49 23.41 -18.95
CA CYS A 96 -11.83 23.02 -17.71
C CYS A 96 -12.77 22.33 -16.71
N ILE A 97 -14.00 22.84 -16.53
CA ILE A 97 -15.01 22.26 -15.63
C ILE A 97 -15.44 20.87 -16.08
N VAL A 98 -15.47 20.58 -17.39
CA VAL A 98 -15.87 19.26 -17.91
C VAL A 98 -14.66 18.33 -18.02
N ILE A 99 -13.58 18.78 -18.66
CA ILE A 99 -12.41 17.96 -18.97
C ILE A 99 -11.65 17.58 -17.69
N VAL A 100 -11.43 18.50 -16.74
CA VAL A 100 -10.63 18.18 -15.55
C VAL A 100 -11.28 17.06 -14.72
N PRO A 101 -12.58 17.09 -14.37
CA PRO A 101 -13.23 15.96 -13.72
C PRO A 101 -13.21 14.69 -14.55
N CYS A 102 -13.40 14.76 -15.88
CA CYS A 102 -13.28 13.58 -16.75
C CYS A 102 -11.87 12.98 -16.72
N LEU A 103 -10.82 13.81 -16.77
CA LEU A 103 -9.42 13.35 -16.67
C LEU A 103 -9.13 12.73 -15.30
N ILE A 104 -9.62 13.34 -14.21
CA ILE A 104 -9.50 12.76 -12.86
C ILE A 104 -10.23 11.42 -12.81
N PHE A 105 -11.45 11.34 -13.35
CA PHE A 105 -12.24 10.11 -13.37
C PHE A 105 -11.56 9.00 -14.19
N ILE A 106 -11.07 9.30 -15.40
CA ILE A 106 -10.33 8.38 -16.26
C ILE A 106 -9.04 7.90 -15.56
N SER A 107 -8.32 8.79 -14.87
CA SER A 107 -7.13 8.42 -14.10
C SER A 107 -7.44 7.38 -13.01
N HIS A 108 -8.63 7.46 -12.40
CA HIS A 108 -9.10 6.50 -11.41
C HIS A 108 -9.56 5.18 -12.04
N LEU A 109 -10.13 5.20 -13.25
CA LEU A 109 -10.50 3.97 -13.95
C LEU A 109 -9.27 3.11 -14.29
N ASN A 110 -8.16 3.75 -14.68
CA ASN A 110 -6.90 3.08 -15.04
C ASN A 110 -6.19 2.36 -13.87
N SER A 111 -6.65 2.52 -12.63
CA SER A 111 -6.08 1.88 -11.43
C SER A 111 -7.05 0.93 -10.73
N ARG A 112 -8.26 0.73 -11.26
CA ARG A 112 -9.22 -0.21 -10.69
C ARG A 112 -8.86 -1.64 -11.03
N SER A 113 -8.97 -2.52 -10.04
CA SER A 113 -9.00 -3.96 -10.27
C SER A 113 -10.15 -4.35 -11.20
N LYS A 114 -10.02 -5.48 -11.88
CA LYS A 114 -11.09 -6.00 -12.74
C LYS A 114 -12.39 -6.17 -11.95
N PHE A 115 -13.51 -5.71 -12.51
CA PHE A 115 -14.86 -5.97 -12.01
C PHE A 115 -15.09 -7.50 -11.90
N PRO A 116 -15.86 -8.01 -10.91
CA PRO A 116 -16.65 -7.30 -9.91
C PRO A 116 -15.96 -7.04 -8.56
N VAL A 117 -14.87 -7.73 -8.24
CA VAL A 117 -14.30 -7.75 -6.88
C VAL A 117 -12.82 -7.41 -6.89
N THR A 118 -12.42 -6.54 -5.96
CA THR A 118 -11.01 -6.25 -5.67
C THR A 118 -10.52 -7.25 -4.61
N TYR A 119 -9.84 -8.30 -5.05
CA TYR A 119 -9.53 -9.46 -4.20
C TYR A 119 -8.61 -9.18 -3.01
N ASN A 120 -7.82 -8.10 -3.03
CA ASN A 120 -7.02 -7.69 -1.87
C ASN A 120 -7.83 -6.92 -0.80
N ARG A 121 -9.15 -6.80 -0.95
CA ARG A 121 -10.07 -6.13 -0.02
C ARG A 121 -11.08 -7.07 0.64
N VAL A 122 -11.08 -8.34 0.26
CA VAL A 122 -12.02 -9.35 0.77
C VAL A 122 -11.29 -10.68 1.05
N PRO A 123 -11.79 -11.53 1.95
CA PRO A 123 -11.14 -12.79 2.31
C PRO A 123 -11.44 -13.90 1.28
N ALA A 124 -11.21 -13.63 -0.01
CA ALA A 124 -11.58 -14.54 -1.09
C ALA A 124 -10.79 -15.85 -1.08
N GLY A 125 -9.53 -15.81 -0.62
CA GLY A 125 -8.71 -17.02 -0.54
C GLY A 125 -9.20 -17.93 0.59
N ILE A 126 -9.51 -17.36 1.76
CA ILE A 126 -10.07 -18.12 2.88
C ILE A 126 -11.42 -18.72 2.53
N VAL A 127 -12.31 -17.96 1.89
CA VAL A 127 -13.61 -18.50 1.44
C VAL A 127 -13.42 -19.63 0.43
N GLY A 128 -12.50 -19.47 -0.53
CA GLY A 128 -12.15 -20.54 -1.47
C GLY A 128 -11.64 -21.79 -0.76
N PHE A 129 -10.76 -21.63 0.22
CA PHE A 129 -10.25 -22.73 1.05
C PHE A 129 -11.37 -23.43 1.82
N LEU A 130 -12.20 -22.69 2.54
CA LEU A 130 -13.31 -23.23 3.35
C LEU A 130 -14.33 -23.97 2.48
N ASN A 131 -14.72 -23.41 1.34
CA ASN A 131 -15.64 -24.07 0.42
C ASN A 131 -15.04 -25.33 -0.23
N GLN A 132 -13.73 -25.37 -0.44
CA GLN A 132 -13.05 -26.54 -0.98
C GLN A 132 -13.00 -27.70 0.03
N ILE A 133 -12.72 -27.42 1.30
CA ILE A 133 -12.72 -28.46 2.35
C ILE A 133 -14.13 -28.88 2.75
N ASN A 134 -15.09 -27.94 2.70
CA ASN A 134 -16.51 -28.12 2.96
C ASN A 134 -16.89 -28.91 4.23
N VAL A 135 -16.09 -28.80 5.30
CA VAL A 135 -16.32 -29.50 6.58
C VAL A 135 -17.42 -28.86 7.43
N GLY A 136 -17.87 -27.65 7.08
CA GLY A 136 -18.82 -26.87 7.88
C GLY A 136 -18.22 -26.41 9.22
N GLY A 137 -19.04 -25.75 10.04
CA GLY A 137 -18.63 -25.35 11.40
C GLY A 137 -18.88 -23.87 11.71
N LYS A 138 -18.51 -23.47 12.92
CA LYS A 138 -18.68 -22.08 13.39
C LYS A 138 -17.43 -21.27 13.09
N ILE A 139 -17.60 -20.12 12.46
CA ILE A 139 -16.52 -19.19 12.12
C ILE A 139 -16.68 -17.94 12.97
N PHE A 140 -15.70 -17.70 13.83
CA PHE A 140 -15.56 -16.43 14.52
C PHE A 140 -14.75 -15.49 13.62
N ASN A 141 -15.46 -14.79 12.73
CA ASN A 141 -14.87 -13.95 11.68
C ASN A 141 -14.65 -12.50 12.11
N THR A 142 -13.80 -11.77 11.39
CA THR A 142 -13.76 -10.31 11.55
C THR A 142 -15.06 -9.66 11.03
N PRO A 143 -15.67 -8.71 11.77
CA PRO A 143 -16.99 -8.18 11.42
C PRO A 143 -17.04 -7.47 10.06
N ASN A 144 -15.98 -6.73 9.72
CA ASN A 144 -15.91 -5.95 8.47
C ASN A 144 -16.09 -6.82 7.21
N ASN A 145 -15.66 -8.08 7.27
CA ASN A 145 -15.74 -9.01 6.15
C ASN A 145 -16.93 -9.98 6.23
N GLY A 146 -17.76 -9.88 7.27
CA GLY A 146 -18.89 -10.80 7.51
C GLY A 146 -19.86 -10.89 6.34
N GLY A 147 -20.19 -9.76 5.69
CA GLY A 147 -21.08 -9.76 4.52
C GLY A 147 -20.49 -10.52 3.31
N TYR A 148 -19.17 -10.52 3.15
CA TYR A 148 -18.53 -11.30 2.09
C TYR A 148 -18.56 -12.81 2.41
N TYR A 149 -18.31 -13.17 3.66
CA TYR A 149 -18.46 -14.54 4.12
C TYR A 149 -19.90 -15.04 3.95
N GLN A 150 -20.90 -14.24 4.33
CA GLN A 150 -22.32 -14.56 4.14
C GLN A 150 -22.68 -14.77 2.67
N TRP A 151 -22.12 -13.96 1.76
CA TRP A 151 -22.42 -14.03 0.34
C TRP A 151 -21.81 -15.26 -0.35
N HIS A 152 -20.62 -15.70 0.07
CA HIS A 152 -19.85 -16.70 -0.69
C HIS A 152 -19.57 -18.01 0.03
N LEU A 153 -19.74 -18.13 1.34
CA LEU A 153 -19.55 -19.41 2.02
C LEU A 153 -20.71 -20.37 1.75
N ASN A 154 -20.40 -21.67 1.74
CA ASN A 154 -21.40 -22.72 1.77
C ASN A 154 -22.25 -22.65 3.05
N SER A 155 -23.51 -23.07 2.97
CA SER A 155 -24.52 -22.93 4.04
C SER A 155 -24.26 -23.75 5.32
N ASN A 156 -23.31 -24.69 5.27
CA ASN A 156 -22.86 -25.47 6.42
C ASN A 156 -21.91 -24.69 7.35
N TYR A 157 -21.44 -23.51 6.93
CA TYR A 157 -20.67 -22.60 7.77
C TYR A 157 -21.58 -21.55 8.41
N LYS A 158 -21.35 -21.31 9.71
CA LYS A 158 -22.05 -20.28 10.49
C LYS A 158 -21.08 -19.19 10.88
N ILE A 159 -21.24 -18.00 10.33
CA ILE A 159 -20.43 -16.83 10.71
C ILE A 159 -20.93 -16.23 12.02
N PHE A 160 -20.06 -15.51 12.72
CA PHE A 160 -20.41 -14.87 13.98
C PHE A 160 -21.12 -13.53 13.77
N MET A 161 -20.58 -12.66 12.92
CA MET A 161 -21.09 -11.29 12.75
C MET A 161 -20.82 -10.74 11.35
N ASP A 162 -21.79 -10.03 10.78
CA ASP A 162 -21.59 -8.99 9.77
C ASP A 162 -22.04 -7.64 10.36
N LEU A 163 -21.51 -6.50 9.91
CA LEU A 163 -21.73 -5.18 10.53
C LEU A 163 -23.21 -4.66 10.52
N GLN A 164 -24.21 -5.52 10.49
CA GLN A 164 -25.61 -5.21 10.76
C GLN A 164 -25.81 -4.93 12.26
N LEU A 165 -25.39 -3.73 12.70
CA LEU A 165 -25.34 -3.31 14.10
C LEU A 165 -26.68 -3.43 14.86
N SER A 166 -27.81 -3.57 14.17
CA SER A 166 -29.11 -3.81 14.81
C SER A 166 -29.25 -5.22 15.41
N LEU A 167 -28.42 -6.18 14.99
CA LEU A 167 -28.50 -7.57 15.41
C LEU A 167 -27.52 -7.94 16.53
N PHE A 168 -26.51 -7.10 16.79
CA PHE A 168 -25.39 -7.42 17.66
C PHE A 168 -25.16 -6.34 18.72
N SER A 169 -24.74 -6.74 19.92
CA SER A 169 -24.43 -5.79 20.98
C SER A 169 -23.05 -5.15 20.79
N ASP A 170 -22.83 -3.97 21.37
CA ASP A 170 -21.51 -3.33 21.44
C ASP A 170 -20.47 -4.26 22.09
N LEU A 171 -20.90 -5.12 23.01
CA LEU A 171 -20.04 -6.12 23.65
C LEU A 171 -19.61 -7.22 22.67
N ASP A 172 -20.50 -7.69 21.79
CA ASP A 172 -20.16 -8.67 20.75
C ASP A 172 -19.14 -8.09 19.76
N LEU A 173 -19.33 -6.83 19.36
CA LEU A 173 -18.40 -6.11 18.49
C LEU A 173 -17.04 -5.90 19.18
N PHE A 174 -17.04 -5.51 20.46
CA PHE A 174 -15.82 -5.36 21.26
C PHE A 174 -15.06 -6.68 21.37
N ASN A 175 -15.74 -7.78 21.68
CA ASN A 175 -15.13 -9.10 21.76
C ASN A 175 -14.50 -9.51 20.42
N CYS A 176 -15.17 -9.21 19.29
CA CYS A 176 -14.62 -9.47 17.96
C CYS A 176 -13.32 -8.73 17.69
N ILE A 177 -13.31 -7.43 17.96
CA ILE A 177 -12.14 -6.58 17.67
C ILE A 177 -10.98 -6.94 18.61
N ALA A 178 -11.26 -7.25 19.86
CA ALA A 178 -10.23 -7.51 20.86
C ALA A 178 -9.73 -8.96 20.88
N LEU A 179 -10.42 -9.91 20.23
CA LEU A 179 -10.16 -11.35 20.36
C LEU A 179 -8.69 -11.74 20.22
N MET A 180 -8.03 -11.27 19.16
CA MET A 180 -6.65 -11.67 18.84
C MET A 180 -5.59 -10.89 19.61
N THR A 181 -6.00 -9.88 20.38
CA THR A 181 -5.10 -8.96 21.06
C THR A 181 -5.14 -9.12 22.58
N ASN A 182 -6.22 -9.67 23.13
CA ASN A 182 -6.41 -9.84 24.57
C ASN A 182 -6.61 -11.32 24.93
N LYS A 183 -5.66 -11.87 25.70
CA LYS A 183 -5.65 -13.29 26.12
C LYS A 183 -6.89 -13.71 26.90
N GLN A 184 -7.40 -12.86 27.78
CA GLN A 184 -8.57 -13.19 28.61
C GLN A 184 -9.83 -13.23 27.74
N ILE A 185 -10.01 -12.24 26.87
CA ILE A 185 -11.12 -12.21 25.90
C ILE A 185 -11.04 -13.42 24.97
N PHE A 186 -9.85 -13.77 24.47
CA PHE A 186 -9.66 -14.97 23.66
C PHE A 186 -10.14 -16.23 24.40
N LYS A 187 -9.68 -16.45 25.63
CA LYS A 187 -10.04 -17.61 26.45
C LYS A 187 -11.54 -17.66 26.72
N ASP A 188 -12.14 -16.56 27.16
CA ASP A 188 -13.56 -16.53 27.53
C ASP A 188 -14.48 -16.66 26.31
N THR A 189 -14.12 -16.01 25.20
CA THR A 189 -14.88 -16.06 23.95
C THR A 189 -14.79 -17.43 23.30
N THR A 190 -13.60 -18.04 23.22
CA THR A 190 -13.44 -19.39 22.67
C THR A 190 -14.13 -20.44 23.54
N LYS A 191 -14.11 -20.30 24.87
CA LYS A 191 -14.89 -21.16 25.77
C LYS A 191 -16.41 -20.99 25.60
N LYS A 192 -16.89 -19.77 25.38
CA LYS A 192 -18.32 -19.46 25.26
C LYS A 192 -18.91 -19.93 23.92
N TYR A 193 -18.24 -19.62 22.81
CA TYR A 193 -18.79 -19.85 21.47
C TYR A 193 -18.30 -21.14 20.82
N ASP A 194 -17.16 -21.66 21.29
CA ASP A 194 -16.49 -22.86 20.78
C ASP A 194 -16.37 -22.85 19.24
N PRO A 195 -15.68 -21.85 18.65
CA PRO A 195 -15.58 -21.75 17.21
C PRO A 195 -14.69 -22.86 16.62
N SER A 196 -15.09 -23.35 15.45
CA SER A 196 -14.26 -24.28 14.67
C SER A 196 -13.17 -23.55 13.91
N PHE A 197 -13.44 -22.29 13.53
CA PHE A 197 -12.52 -21.41 12.82
C PHE A 197 -12.50 -20.03 13.46
N ILE A 198 -11.33 -19.40 13.48
CA ILE A 198 -11.15 -17.99 13.83
C ILE A 198 -10.48 -17.31 12.65
N THR A 199 -10.95 -16.13 12.26
CA THR A 199 -10.26 -15.30 11.28
C THR A 199 -9.77 -14.01 11.88
N ALA A 200 -8.61 -13.55 11.40
CA ALA A 200 -7.96 -12.40 11.97
C ALA A 200 -7.34 -11.53 10.89
N ASN A 201 -7.56 -10.22 10.95
CA ASN A 201 -7.14 -9.26 9.95
C ASN A 201 -5.64 -9.03 10.01
N ILE A 202 -4.91 -9.33 8.93
CA ILE A 202 -3.45 -9.22 8.83
C ILE A 202 -2.94 -7.82 9.18
N ILE A 203 -3.69 -6.76 8.89
CA ILE A 203 -3.28 -5.37 9.17
C ILE A 203 -3.11 -5.15 10.67
N ASP A 204 -3.99 -5.74 11.49
CA ASP A 204 -3.93 -5.59 12.96
C ASP A 204 -2.65 -6.23 13.52
N PHE A 205 -2.13 -7.27 12.86
CA PHE A 205 -0.87 -7.93 13.21
C PHE A 205 0.35 -7.09 12.83
N ILE A 206 0.32 -6.45 11.65
CA ILE A 206 1.48 -5.73 11.09
C ILE A 206 1.69 -4.37 11.77
N PHE A 207 0.62 -3.65 12.09
CA PHE A 207 0.73 -2.26 12.52
C PHE A 207 0.69 -2.06 14.04
N GLU A 208 0.12 -3.01 14.79
CA GLU A 208 -0.05 -2.80 16.22
C GLU A 208 1.12 -3.32 17.07
N ASN A 209 2.10 -4.01 16.48
CA ASN A 209 3.24 -4.61 17.21
C ASN A 209 2.80 -5.39 18.46
N LYS A 210 1.55 -5.89 18.44
CA LYS A 210 1.00 -6.65 19.54
C LYS A 210 1.61 -8.02 19.41
N ASP A 211 2.37 -8.44 20.42
CA ASP A 211 2.74 -9.84 20.60
C ASP A 211 1.45 -10.65 20.53
N ILE A 212 1.16 -11.22 19.35
CA ILE A 212 0.03 -12.11 19.25
C ILE A 212 0.44 -13.33 20.05
N ASN A 213 -0.39 -13.59 21.03
CA ASN A 213 -0.35 -14.68 21.99
C ASN A 213 -0.51 -16.06 21.31
N TYR A 214 0.08 -16.26 20.14
CA TYR A 214 -0.03 -17.44 19.30
C TYR A 214 1.30 -18.22 19.24
N GLU A 215 2.45 -17.56 19.05
CA GLU A 215 3.73 -18.27 18.92
C GLU A 215 4.39 -18.66 20.27
N LYS A 216 3.93 -18.10 21.40
CA LYS A 216 4.57 -18.26 22.73
C LYS A 216 3.61 -18.60 23.87
N GLN A 217 2.51 -19.29 23.61
CA GLN A 217 1.67 -19.80 24.69
C GLN A 217 1.97 -21.26 24.96
N GLU A 218 2.54 -21.53 26.15
CA GLU A 218 2.71 -22.89 26.69
C GLU A 218 1.37 -23.65 26.79
N ASP A 219 0.22 -22.96 26.76
CA ASP A 219 -1.13 -23.56 26.70
C ASP A 219 -1.95 -23.23 25.42
N GLY A 220 -1.39 -22.48 24.46
CA GLY A 220 -1.75 -22.26 23.02
C GLY A 220 -3.18 -22.04 22.52
N GLY A 221 -4.21 -22.45 23.26
CA GLY A 221 -5.48 -22.85 22.68
C GLY A 221 -5.33 -23.96 21.62
N PRO A 222 -6.44 -24.53 21.13
CA PRO A 222 -6.37 -25.54 20.08
C PRO A 222 -6.26 -24.95 18.67
N TYR A 223 -6.08 -23.64 18.50
CA TYR A 223 -6.16 -22.98 17.20
C TYR A 223 -4.82 -23.05 16.46
N VAL A 224 -4.83 -23.33 15.15
CA VAL A 224 -3.62 -23.44 14.32
C VAL A 224 -3.81 -22.73 12.97
N PRO A 225 -2.87 -21.88 12.48
CA PRO A 225 -3.00 -21.20 11.21
C PRO A 225 -2.81 -22.22 10.08
N VAL A 226 -3.76 -22.26 9.16
CA VAL A 226 -3.76 -23.22 8.05
C VAL A 226 -3.80 -22.55 6.67
N PHE A 227 -4.23 -21.29 6.63
CA PHE A 227 -4.39 -20.55 5.40
C PHE A 227 -4.37 -19.05 5.69
N PHE A 228 -3.96 -18.24 4.72
CA PHE A 228 -4.16 -16.80 4.75
C PHE A 228 -4.40 -16.27 3.34
N ASP A 229 -4.95 -15.07 3.23
CA ASP A 229 -4.98 -14.32 1.98
C ASP A 229 -4.46 -12.91 2.19
N ASP A 230 -4.84 -11.97 1.33
CA ASP A 230 -4.34 -10.59 1.44
C ASP A 230 -5.04 -9.80 2.58
N ARG A 231 -6.08 -10.37 3.20
CA ARG A 231 -6.89 -9.73 4.24
C ARG A 231 -6.73 -10.37 5.59
N GLU A 232 -6.85 -11.69 5.65
CA GLU A 232 -7.00 -12.40 6.91
C GLU A 232 -6.13 -13.65 6.96
N ILE A 233 -5.89 -14.11 8.20
CA ILE A 233 -5.35 -15.43 8.51
C ILE A 233 -6.51 -16.27 9.05
N LEU A 234 -6.60 -17.52 8.60
CA LEU A 234 -7.53 -18.53 9.08
C LEU A 234 -6.84 -19.45 10.08
N PHE A 235 -7.39 -19.52 11.28
CA PHE A 235 -7.02 -20.45 12.32
C PHE A 235 -8.09 -21.54 12.47
N VAL A 236 -7.65 -22.77 12.73
CA VAL A 236 -8.50 -23.95 12.87
C VAL A 236 -8.34 -24.55 14.25
N ASN A 237 -9.44 -24.88 14.89
CA ASN A 237 -9.46 -25.62 16.15
C ASN A 237 -9.08 -27.09 15.91
N LYS A 238 -7.87 -27.50 16.30
CA LYS A 238 -7.33 -28.86 16.18
C LYS A 238 -8.15 -29.92 16.90
N ASN A 239 -8.92 -29.53 17.93
CA ASN A 239 -9.80 -30.46 18.63
C ASN A 239 -11.04 -30.79 17.79
N HIS A 240 -11.43 -29.91 16.87
CA HIS A 240 -12.55 -30.14 15.95
C HIS A 240 -12.09 -30.84 14.67
N PHE A 241 -10.93 -30.45 14.14
CA PHE A 241 -10.44 -30.93 12.84
C PHE A 241 -8.93 -31.26 12.88
N PRO A 242 -8.51 -32.33 13.56
CA PRO A 242 -7.09 -32.70 13.67
C PRO A 242 -6.46 -33.01 12.31
N ASP A 243 -7.15 -33.78 11.46
CA ASP A 243 -6.66 -34.16 10.11
C ASP A 243 -6.43 -32.94 9.21
N LEU A 244 -7.26 -31.91 9.38
CA LEU A 244 -7.14 -30.67 8.61
C LEU A 244 -5.90 -29.87 9.05
N VAL A 245 -5.66 -29.83 10.36
CA VAL A 245 -4.46 -29.18 10.92
C VAL A 245 -3.20 -29.91 10.46
N GLU A 246 -3.16 -31.23 10.57
CA GLU A 246 -2.02 -32.04 10.11
C GLU A 246 -1.69 -31.77 8.64
N LYS A 247 -2.73 -31.66 7.80
CA LYS A 247 -2.57 -31.46 6.36
C LYS A 247 -2.23 -30.03 5.95
N TYR A 248 -2.75 -29.02 6.65
CA TYR A 248 -2.71 -27.62 6.18
C TYR A 248 -2.01 -26.63 7.09
N GLU A 249 -1.52 -27.04 8.27
CA GLU A 249 -0.72 -26.19 9.15
C GLU A 249 0.37 -25.43 8.36
N LEU A 250 0.47 -24.14 8.65
CA LEU A 250 1.50 -23.25 8.10
C LEU A 250 2.65 -23.17 9.09
N LYS A 251 3.83 -23.62 8.67
CA LYS A 251 5.04 -23.63 9.51
C LYS A 251 6.05 -22.59 9.04
N ALA A 252 6.15 -22.37 7.73
CA ALA A 252 7.20 -21.55 7.13
C ALA A 252 6.68 -20.22 6.56
N CYS A 253 5.43 -20.14 6.09
CA CYS A 253 4.97 -19.02 5.25
C CYS A 253 4.03 -18.01 5.92
N LEU A 254 4.06 -17.87 7.26
CA LEU A 254 3.21 -16.90 7.94
C LEU A 254 3.42 -15.46 7.40
N PRO A 255 2.36 -14.65 7.16
CA PRO A 255 2.45 -13.39 6.43
C PRO A 255 3.51 -12.40 6.95
N PHE A 256 3.74 -12.37 8.26
CA PHE A 256 4.73 -11.49 8.88
C PHE A 256 6.17 -11.96 8.62
N LYS A 257 6.44 -13.26 8.75
CA LYS A 257 7.74 -13.85 8.42
C LYS A 257 8.12 -13.59 6.96
N LEU A 258 7.14 -13.64 6.05
CA LEU A 258 7.38 -13.39 4.62
C LEU A 258 7.96 -11.99 4.31
N ASN A 259 7.66 -10.99 5.15
CA ASN A 259 8.18 -9.63 5.02
C ASN A 259 9.59 -9.46 5.58
N GLU A 260 9.97 -10.30 6.55
CA GLU A 260 11.29 -10.29 7.21
C GLU A 260 12.35 -11.07 6.43
N VAL A 261 11.93 -11.99 5.54
CA VAL A 261 12.85 -12.76 4.71
C VAL A 261 13.65 -11.86 3.78
N ASP A 262 14.97 -11.87 3.95
CA ASP A 262 15.89 -11.38 2.92
C ASP A 262 16.08 -12.44 1.84
N TYR A 263 15.28 -12.31 0.77
CA TYR A 263 15.30 -13.23 -0.36
C TYR A 263 16.65 -13.27 -1.09
N LYS A 264 17.54 -12.29 -0.90
CA LYS A 264 18.89 -12.34 -1.47
C LYS A 264 19.77 -13.36 -0.73
N THR A 265 19.63 -13.46 0.59
CA THR A 265 20.54 -14.25 1.46
C THR A 265 19.92 -15.52 2.03
N ILE A 266 18.59 -15.71 1.94
CA ILE A 266 17.89 -16.92 2.43
C ILE A 266 18.48 -18.22 1.83
N LYS A 267 18.61 -19.27 2.66
CA LYS A 267 19.07 -20.59 2.21
C LYS A 267 18.02 -21.26 1.32
N GLU A 268 18.46 -22.07 0.35
CA GLU A 268 17.55 -22.70 -0.61
C GLU A 268 16.57 -23.68 0.06
N GLU A 269 17.01 -24.39 1.10
CA GLU A 269 16.17 -25.30 1.88
C GLU A 269 14.99 -24.58 2.54
N GLU A 270 15.29 -23.45 3.21
CA GLU A 270 14.28 -22.61 3.87
C GLU A 270 13.32 -22.00 2.85
N LEU A 271 13.86 -21.49 1.73
CA LEU A 271 13.05 -20.94 0.65
C LEU A 271 12.12 -22.01 0.05
N GLN A 272 12.60 -23.25 -0.10
CA GLN A 272 11.79 -24.33 -0.66
C GLN A 272 10.61 -24.70 0.24
N LEU A 273 10.78 -24.68 1.57
CA LEU A 273 9.67 -24.88 2.52
C LEU A 273 8.59 -23.81 2.36
N ILE A 274 8.99 -22.53 2.31
CA ILE A 274 8.07 -21.40 2.08
C ILE A 274 7.34 -21.55 0.75
N VAL A 275 8.09 -21.84 -0.32
CA VAL A 275 7.52 -21.98 -1.68
C VAL A 275 6.52 -23.13 -1.76
N ASN A 276 6.76 -24.26 -1.08
CA ASN A 276 5.85 -25.40 -1.07
C ASN A 276 4.49 -25.04 -0.44
N GLU A 277 4.51 -24.40 0.73
CA GLU A 277 3.28 -23.97 1.41
C GLU A 277 2.52 -22.94 0.57
N LEU A 278 3.22 -21.96 -0.01
CA LEU A 278 2.61 -20.93 -0.85
C LEU A 278 2.05 -21.48 -2.17
N GLN A 279 2.69 -22.49 -2.78
CA GLN A 279 2.16 -23.16 -3.97
C GLN A 279 0.89 -23.96 -3.66
N ARG A 280 0.79 -24.57 -2.46
CA ARG A 280 -0.45 -25.21 -2.00
C ARG A 280 -1.57 -24.17 -1.92
N MET A 281 -1.28 -22.97 -1.43
CA MET A 281 -2.26 -21.88 -1.37
C MET A 281 -2.60 -21.30 -2.74
N GLU A 282 -1.62 -21.12 -3.62
CA GLU A 282 -1.83 -20.63 -4.99
C GLU A 282 -2.78 -21.54 -5.78
N LYS A 283 -2.71 -22.87 -5.58
CA LYS A 283 -3.64 -23.83 -6.21
C LYS A 283 -5.10 -23.62 -5.82
N ILE A 284 -5.35 -23.08 -4.63
CA ILE A 284 -6.69 -22.80 -4.10
C ILE A 284 -7.14 -21.41 -4.55
N PHE A 285 -6.23 -20.44 -4.45
CA PHE A 285 -6.49 -19.07 -4.83
C PHE A 285 -5.27 -18.41 -5.48
N ASP A 286 -5.27 -18.37 -6.82
CA ASP A 286 -4.14 -17.93 -7.62
C ASP A 286 -3.99 -16.41 -7.71
N LYS A 287 -4.93 -15.64 -7.14
CA LYS A 287 -5.00 -14.17 -7.24
C LYS A 287 -4.49 -13.43 -6.00
N SER A 288 -4.00 -14.13 -4.97
CA SER A 288 -3.46 -13.47 -3.77
C SER A 288 -2.21 -12.64 -4.12
N LEU A 289 -2.20 -11.39 -3.69
CA LEU A 289 -1.07 -10.49 -3.80
C LEU A 289 0.14 -11.03 -3.04
N ASN A 290 0.03 -11.30 -1.74
CA ASN A 290 1.17 -11.65 -0.90
C ASN A 290 1.82 -13.00 -1.32
N VAL A 291 0.99 -13.98 -1.67
CA VAL A 291 1.45 -15.28 -2.20
C VAL A 291 2.22 -15.06 -3.51
N ASN A 292 1.63 -14.37 -4.49
CA ASN A 292 2.28 -14.14 -5.78
C ASN A 292 3.54 -13.26 -5.68
N LEU A 293 3.56 -12.27 -4.77
CA LEU A 293 4.75 -11.45 -4.53
C LEU A 293 5.94 -12.29 -4.11
N THR A 294 5.70 -13.20 -3.16
CA THR A 294 6.74 -14.07 -2.61
C THR A 294 7.20 -15.10 -3.63
N LEU A 295 6.25 -15.76 -4.32
CA LEU A 295 6.58 -16.71 -5.38
C LEU A 295 7.36 -16.07 -6.53
N CYS A 296 7.07 -14.80 -6.87
CA CYS A 296 7.83 -14.05 -7.85
C CYS A 296 9.26 -13.77 -7.39
N LYS A 297 9.45 -13.28 -6.16
CA LYS A 297 10.79 -13.07 -5.57
C LYS A 297 11.61 -14.36 -5.53
N ALA A 298 10.98 -15.48 -5.16
CA ALA A 298 11.61 -16.80 -5.17
C ALA A 298 12.02 -17.23 -6.58
N ALA A 299 11.15 -17.01 -7.58
CA ALA A 299 11.46 -17.30 -8.98
C ALA A 299 12.63 -16.45 -9.51
N ILE A 300 12.71 -15.17 -9.14
CA ILE A 300 13.84 -14.29 -9.48
C ILE A 300 15.14 -14.81 -8.84
N LYS A 301 15.11 -15.20 -7.55
CA LYS A 301 16.29 -15.74 -6.85
C LYS A 301 16.82 -17.01 -7.53
N ARG A 302 15.91 -17.85 -8.03
CA ARG A 302 16.23 -19.08 -8.79
C ARG A 302 16.54 -18.84 -10.26
N GLU A 303 16.67 -17.59 -10.68
CA GLU A 303 16.90 -17.17 -12.07
C GLU A 303 15.84 -17.68 -13.07
N ASN A 304 14.67 -18.10 -12.57
CA ASN A 304 13.55 -18.51 -13.41
C ASN A 304 12.74 -17.27 -13.82
N TYR A 305 13.35 -16.48 -14.69
CA TYR A 305 12.82 -15.19 -15.13
C TYR A 305 11.51 -15.29 -15.91
N GLU A 306 11.28 -16.39 -16.63
CA GLU A 306 10.03 -16.62 -17.36
C GLU A 306 8.86 -16.82 -16.39
N LYS A 307 9.03 -17.67 -15.38
CA LYS A 307 8.03 -17.83 -14.31
C LYS A 307 7.81 -16.53 -13.55
N ALA A 308 8.88 -15.81 -13.21
CA ALA A 308 8.78 -14.52 -12.52
C ALA A 308 7.99 -13.47 -13.34
N MET A 309 8.20 -13.43 -14.66
CA MET A 309 7.47 -12.52 -15.56
C MET A 309 5.97 -12.81 -15.56
N ILE A 310 5.59 -14.10 -15.68
CA ILE A 310 4.18 -14.52 -15.65
C ILE A 310 3.52 -14.10 -14.32
N ILE A 311 4.19 -14.33 -13.19
CA ILE A 311 3.65 -13.97 -11.87
C ILE A 311 3.57 -12.44 -11.71
N ALA A 312 4.57 -11.69 -12.17
CA ALA A 312 4.54 -10.23 -12.13
C ALA A 312 3.39 -9.65 -12.98
N GLU A 313 3.12 -10.24 -14.15
CA GLU A 313 1.96 -9.87 -14.98
C GLU A 313 0.64 -10.22 -14.32
N LYS A 314 0.55 -11.37 -13.65
CA LYS A 314 -0.60 -11.76 -12.84
C LYS A 314 -0.91 -10.72 -11.76
N ILE A 315 0.12 -10.26 -11.04
CA ILE A 315 -0.03 -9.20 -10.02
C ILE A 315 -0.54 -7.90 -10.66
N ILE A 316 0.05 -7.47 -11.79
CA ILE A 316 -0.40 -6.25 -12.49
C ILE A 316 -1.86 -6.39 -12.97
N GLN A 317 -2.26 -7.59 -13.39
CA GLN A 317 -3.61 -7.85 -13.89
C GLN A 317 -4.68 -7.76 -12.79
N PHE A 318 -4.43 -8.37 -11.63
CA PHE A 318 -5.43 -8.42 -10.55
C PHE A 318 -5.30 -7.26 -9.55
N HIS A 319 -4.10 -6.69 -9.43
CA HIS A 319 -3.75 -5.61 -8.51
C HIS A 319 -3.07 -4.42 -9.23
N PRO A 320 -3.70 -3.79 -10.23
CA PRO A 320 -3.09 -2.75 -11.09
C PRO A 320 -2.75 -1.43 -10.39
N SER A 321 -3.23 -1.24 -9.16
CA SER A 321 -2.89 -0.12 -8.28
C SER A 321 -1.66 -0.38 -7.42
N ILE A 322 -1.21 -1.64 -7.29
CA ILE A 322 -0.10 -2.03 -6.43
C ILE A 322 1.22 -1.93 -7.21
N TYR A 323 2.14 -1.11 -6.71
CA TYR A 323 3.40 -0.84 -7.40
C TYR A 323 4.31 -2.06 -7.49
N ASN A 324 4.20 -3.02 -6.56
CA ASN A 324 5.08 -4.17 -6.45
C ASN A 324 5.11 -5.03 -7.72
N GLY A 325 3.98 -5.21 -8.41
CA GLY A 325 3.95 -5.97 -9.68
C GLY A 325 4.81 -5.32 -10.77
N TYR A 326 4.75 -3.99 -10.90
CA TYR A 326 5.60 -3.24 -11.81
C TYR A 326 7.07 -3.24 -11.38
N SER A 327 7.33 -3.16 -10.07
CA SER A 327 8.69 -3.23 -9.51
C SER A 327 9.34 -4.59 -9.80
N LEU A 328 8.64 -5.68 -9.54
CA LEU A 328 9.11 -7.04 -9.83
C LEU A 328 9.36 -7.25 -11.32
N LYS A 329 8.46 -6.76 -12.20
CA LYS A 329 8.68 -6.81 -13.65
C LYS A 329 9.93 -6.03 -14.06
N GLY A 330 10.17 -4.85 -13.47
CA GLY A 330 11.40 -4.08 -13.67
C GLY A 330 12.64 -4.82 -13.17
N GLN A 331 12.54 -5.51 -12.03
CA GLN A 331 13.62 -6.33 -11.48
C GLN A 331 13.95 -7.50 -12.41
N VAL A 332 12.96 -8.22 -12.94
CA VAL A 332 13.20 -9.30 -13.92
C VAL A 332 13.96 -8.77 -15.14
N TYR A 333 13.59 -7.60 -15.68
CA TYR A 333 14.34 -6.98 -16.78
C TYR A 333 15.75 -6.56 -16.39
N LEU A 334 15.94 -6.08 -15.15
CA LEU A 334 17.26 -5.72 -14.62
C LEU A 334 18.18 -6.94 -14.59
N GLU A 335 17.70 -8.08 -14.07
CA GLU A 335 18.45 -9.34 -14.03
C GLU A 335 18.73 -9.89 -15.44
N LYS A 336 17.76 -9.77 -16.36
CA LYS A 336 17.95 -10.08 -17.80
C LYS A 336 18.86 -9.08 -18.54
N LYS A 337 19.47 -8.11 -17.83
CA LYS A 337 20.33 -7.04 -18.37
C LYS A 337 19.64 -6.13 -19.41
N ASN A 338 18.31 -6.16 -19.48
CA ASN A 338 17.52 -5.26 -20.32
C ASN A 338 17.19 -3.99 -19.54
N TYR A 339 18.18 -3.11 -19.42
CA TYR A 339 18.12 -1.95 -18.53
C TYR A 339 17.08 -0.90 -18.98
N SER A 340 16.81 -0.77 -20.29
CA SER A 340 15.83 0.19 -20.81
C SER A 340 14.40 -0.18 -20.38
N GLU A 341 14.01 -1.44 -20.51
CA GLU A 341 12.72 -1.91 -20.01
C GLU A 341 12.67 -1.93 -18.47
N ALA A 342 13.77 -2.23 -17.78
CA ALA A 342 13.85 -2.12 -16.32
C ALA A 342 13.51 -0.70 -15.85
N ILE A 343 14.15 0.33 -16.43
CA ILE A 343 13.88 1.75 -16.13
C ILE A 343 12.40 2.09 -16.36
N LYS A 344 11.82 1.65 -17.49
CA LYS A 344 10.42 1.90 -17.83
C LYS A 344 9.46 1.33 -16.78
N TYR A 345 9.66 0.09 -16.35
CA TYR A 345 8.78 -0.54 -15.36
C TYR A 345 9.01 -0.02 -13.94
N PHE A 346 10.24 0.30 -13.56
CA PHE A 346 10.50 0.99 -12.29
C PHE A 346 9.88 2.39 -12.24
N LYS A 347 9.91 3.16 -13.34
CA LYS A 347 9.17 4.44 -13.44
C LYS A 347 7.66 4.25 -13.27
N LYS A 348 7.09 3.21 -13.89
CA LYS A 348 5.66 2.86 -13.69
C LYS A 348 5.38 2.51 -12.23
N ALA A 349 6.25 1.75 -11.57
CA ALA A 349 6.13 1.44 -10.15
C ALA A 349 6.15 2.72 -9.30
N LEU A 350 7.04 3.67 -9.57
CA LEU A 350 7.09 4.96 -8.86
C LEU A 350 5.82 5.80 -9.05
N ILE A 351 5.22 5.79 -10.24
CA ILE A 351 3.93 6.47 -10.48
C ILE A 351 2.82 5.81 -9.64
N LYS A 352 2.85 4.47 -9.51
CA LYS A 352 1.85 3.70 -8.76
C LYS A 352 2.06 3.71 -7.25
N SER A 353 3.24 4.08 -6.76
CA SER A 353 3.52 4.14 -5.33
C SER A 353 2.83 5.33 -4.63
N ASN A 354 2.21 6.26 -5.37
CA ASN A 354 1.44 7.39 -4.84
C ASN A 354 2.17 8.18 -3.74
N GLY A 355 3.49 8.39 -3.90
CA GLY A 355 4.31 9.11 -2.93
C GLY A 355 4.93 8.25 -1.84
N TYR A 356 4.63 6.94 -1.79
CA TYR A 356 5.37 5.99 -0.95
C TYR A 356 6.80 5.86 -1.48
N ILE A 357 7.77 6.07 -0.59
CA ILE A 357 9.20 6.00 -0.87
C ILE A 357 9.67 4.59 -0.54
N ASP A 358 9.62 3.70 -1.53
CA ASP A 358 10.31 2.41 -1.44
C ASP A 358 11.80 2.62 -1.80
N LYS A 359 12.67 2.55 -0.79
CA LYS A 359 14.13 2.67 -0.95
C LYS A 359 14.67 1.62 -1.93
N ALA A 360 14.12 0.40 -1.92
CA ALA A 360 14.58 -0.67 -2.80
C ALA A 360 14.25 -0.37 -4.27
N LEU A 361 13.11 0.24 -4.55
CA LEU A 361 12.75 0.68 -5.90
C LEU A 361 13.69 1.77 -6.43
N PHE A 362 14.03 2.77 -5.61
CA PHE A 362 15.02 3.78 -5.97
C PHE A 362 16.41 3.17 -6.17
N TYR A 363 16.77 2.19 -5.34
CA TYR A 363 18.03 1.47 -5.47
C TYR A 363 18.07 0.69 -6.79
N ASN A 364 17.09 -0.15 -7.11
CA ASN A 364 17.11 -0.90 -8.36
C ASN A 364 17.10 0.02 -9.60
N LEU A 365 16.41 1.15 -9.52
CA LEU A 365 16.42 2.15 -10.59
C LEU A 365 17.78 2.83 -10.76
N HIS A 366 18.54 3.07 -9.68
CA HIS A 366 19.89 3.64 -9.78
C HIS A 366 20.84 2.69 -10.53
N ILE A 367 20.75 1.38 -10.25
CA ILE A 367 21.56 0.36 -10.92
C ILE A 367 21.25 0.38 -12.41
N ALA A 368 19.96 0.41 -12.77
CA ALA A 368 19.55 0.44 -14.17
C ALA A 368 20.09 1.69 -14.90
N TYR A 369 20.01 2.87 -14.29
CA TYR A 369 20.56 4.10 -14.87
C TYR A 369 22.08 4.09 -14.99
N LEU A 370 22.78 3.54 -14.00
CA LEU A 370 24.23 3.41 -14.03
C LEU A 370 24.65 2.53 -15.22
N LYS A 371 23.94 1.42 -15.44
CA LYS A 371 24.20 0.49 -16.56
C LYS A 371 23.85 1.07 -17.94
N THR A 372 22.96 2.06 -18.02
CA THR A 372 22.69 2.82 -19.25
C THR A 372 23.53 4.10 -19.37
N ASN A 373 24.52 4.31 -18.50
CA ASN A 373 25.38 5.49 -18.45
C ASN A 373 24.62 6.83 -18.21
N ASP A 374 23.41 6.78 -17.65
CA ASP A 374 22.66 7.97 -17.23
C ASP A 374 23.06 8.36 -15.80
N VAL A 375 24.29 8.87 -15.68
CA VAL A 375 24.94 9.21 -14.41
C VAL A 375 24.09 10.19 -13.59
N LYS A 376 23.47 11.18 -14.25
CA LYS A 376 22.68 12.22 -13.58
C LYS A 376 21.47 11.63 -12.87
N ASN A 377 20.75 10.71 -13.52
CA ASN A 377 19.60 10.06 -12.91
C ASN A 377 20.03 8.95 -11.93
N ALA A 378 21.14 8.25 -12.17
CA ALA A 378 21.73 7.32 -11.21
C ALA A 378 22.03 8.02 -9.87
N TYR A 379 22.72 9.17 -9.89
CA TYR A 379 22.98 9.97 -8.68
C TYR A 379 21.70 10.36 -7.95
N LYS A 380 20.71 10.91 -8.69
CA LYS A 380 19.44 11.37 -8.10
C LYS A 380 18.66 10.24 -7.44
N THR A 381 18.66 9.04 -8.03
CA THR A 381 17.91 7.89 -7.54
C THR A 381 18.62 7.22 -6.37
N LEU A 382 19.94 7.03 -6.45
CA LEU A 382 20.75 6.51 -5.35
C LEU A 382 20.65 7.39 -4.09
N ARG A 383 20.69 8.72 -4.26
CA ARG A 383 20.51 9.66 -3.15
C ARG A 383 19.13 9.55 -2.49
N LYS A 384 18.10 9.11 -3.21
CA LYS A 384 16.74 8.89 -2.66
C LYS A 384 16.61 7.55 -1.95
N SER A 385 17.43 6.54 -2.28
CA SER A 385 17.39 5.24 -1.60
C SER A 385 18.17 5.21 -0.29
N ILE A 386 19.18 6.08 -0.12
CA ILE A 386 20.09 6.05 1.03
C ILE A 386 19.86 7.25 1.96
N ASN A 387 19.83 6.99 3.26
CA ASN A 387 19.91 8.03 4.27
C ASN A 387 21.36 8.16 4.76
N VAL A 388 22.13 9.10 4.20
CA VAL A 388 23.57 9.25 4.48
C VAL A 388 23.94 9.57 5.95
N PHE A 389 22.95 9.80 6.81
CA PHE A 389 23.13 10.02 8.25
C PHE A 389 22.71 8.83 9.11
N ALA A 390 22.14 7.77 8.51
CA ALA A 390 21.74 6.58 9.24
C ALA A 390 22.96 5.71 9.54
N GLN A 391 23.02 5.17 10.76
CA GLN A 391 24.15 4.37 11.25
C GLN A 391 24.36 3.08 10.43
N ASP A 392 23.30 2.54 9.84
CA ASP A 392 23.29 1.33 9.02
C ASP A 392 23.64 1.59 7.54
N THR A 393 24.02 2.82 7.18
CA THR A 393 24.40 3.14 5.81
C THR A 393 25.70 2.44 5.43
N LYS A 394 25.66 1.65 4.37
CA LYS A 394 26.84 0.93 3.88
C LYS A 394 27.90 1.91 3.37
N PRO A 395 29.18 1.72 3.69
CA PRO A 395 30.25 2.57 3.17
C PRO A 395 30.36 2.53 1.64
N ASP A 396 30.04 1.38 1.01
CA ASP A 396 29.99 1.22 -0.45
C ASP A 396 28.97 2.16 -1.13
N ASP A 397 27.83 2.37 -0.49
CA ASP A 397 26.78 3.24 -0.98
C ASP A 397 27.22 4.71 -0.94
N LEU A 398 27.93 5.11 0.12
CA LEU A 398 28.56 6.44 0.24
C LEU A 398 29.69 6.63 -0.76
N TYR A 399 30.52 5.60 -0.96
CA TYR A 399 31.57 5.60 -1.96
C TYR A 399 30.99 5.77 -3.37
N THR A 400 29.92 5.04 -3.69
CA THR A 400 29.22 5.13 -4.98
C THR A 400 28.63 6.51 -5.21
N LEU A 401 28.03 7.14 -4.18
CA LEU A 401 27.59 8.54 -4.25
C LEU A 401 28.76 9.51 -4.50
N GLY A 402 29.93 9.26 -3.90
CA GLY A 402 31.16 9.99 -4.16
C GLY A 402 31.61 9.89 -5.62
N LEU A 403 31.69 8.67 -6.17
CA LEU A 403 32.04 8.43 -7.57
C LEU A 403 31.06 9.09 -8.54
N LEU A 404 29.75 8.92 -8.31
CA LEU A 404 28.73 9.58 -9.11
C LEU A 404 28.84 11.10 -9.03
N SER A 405 29.24 11.65 -7.87
CA SER A 405 29.46 13.08 -7.67
C SER A 405 30.66 13.62 -8.48
N ILE A 406 31.71 12.82 -8.65
CA ILE A 406 32.83 13.12 -9.57
C ILE A 406 32.30 13.21 -11.00
N LEU A 407 31.54 12.21 -11.43
CA LEU A 407 31.05 12.10 -12.81
C LEU A 407 30.06 13.22 -13.18
N ILE A 408 29.24 13.70 -12.24
CA ILE A 408 28.38 14.89 -12.43
C ILE A 408 29.14 16.22 -12.25
N ARG A 409 30.47 16.18 -12.09
CA ARG A 409 31.37 17.33 -11.91
C ARG A 409 31.01 18.21 -10.69
N ASN A 410 30.64 17.59 -9.57
CA ASN A 410 30.39 18.28 -8.31
C ASN A 410 31.45 17.92 -7.24
N PRO A 411 32.59 18.63 -7.21
CA PRO A 411 33.72 18.29 -6.34
C PRO A 411 33.39 18.40 -4.85
N LYS A 412 32.53 19.35 -4.47
CA LYS A 412 32.12 19.57 -3.08
C LYS A 412 31.33 18.36 -2.54
N LEU A 413 30.42 17.83 -3.36
CA LEU A 413 29.65 16.64 -2.98
C LEU A 413 30.50 15.37 -2.97
N SER A 414 31.40 15.23 -3.96
CA SER A 414 32.33 14.10 -4.00
C SER A 414 33.18 14.02 -2.74
N ASP A 415 33.87 15.11 -2.36
CA ASP A 415 34.72 15.10 -1.17
C ASP A 415 33.93 14.84 0.11
N LYS A 416 32.70 15.38 0.20
CA LYS A 416 31.78 15.09 1.31
C LYS A 416 31.46 13.60 1.43
N TYR A 417 30.99 12.97 0.35
CA TYR A 417 30.56 11.56 0.39
C TYR A 417 31.74 10.60 0.54
N LEU A 418 32.88 10.87 -0.10
CA LEU A 418 34.09 10.07 0.06
C LEU A 418 34.68 10.19 1.48
N SER A 419 34.56 11.36 2.10
CA SER A 419 34.94 11.53 3.51
C SER A 419 34.01 10.76 4.44
N MET A 420 32.69 10.80 4.21
CA MET A 420 31.72 10.00 4.96
C MET A 420 31.97 8.50 4.80
N ALA A 421 32.25 8.04 3.57
CA ALA A 421 32.60 6.65 3.30
C ALA A 421 33.86 6.26 4.10
N ALA A 422 34.93 7.06 4.04
CA ALA A 422 36.18 6.78 4.75
C ALA A 422 36.01 6.65 6.28
N LEU A 423 35.11 7.43 6.87
CA LEU A 423 34.83 7.40 8.31
C LEU A 423 33.98 6.19 8.74
N THR A 424 33.23 5.60 7.82
CA THR A 424 32.29 4.51 8.11
C THR A 424 32.84 3.13 7.75
N VAL A 425 33.97 3.05 7.02
CA VAL A 425 34.60 1.77 6.67
C VAL A 425 35.12 1.06 7.94
N PRO A 426 34.69 -0.19 8.20
CA PRO A 426 35.23 -1.02 9.25
C PRO A 426 36.76 -1.15 9.20
N GLU A 427 37.42 -1.33 10.35
CA GLU A 427 38.89 -1.38 10.39
C GLU A 427 39.52 -2.53 9.61
N ASN A 428 38.80 -3.64 9.50
CA ASN A 428 39.21 -4.85 8.79
C ASN A 428 39.07 -4.76 7.26
N ASP A 429 38.36 -3.77 6.71
CA ASP A 429 38.21 -3.60 5.26
C ASP A 429 39.29 -2.66 4.69
N ILE A 430 40.50 -3.21 4.59
CA ILE A 430 41.69 -2.49 4.11
C ILE A 430 41.53 -2.11 2.63
N GLU A 431 40.92 -2.99 1.83
CA GLU A 431 40.75 -2.79 0.38
C GLU A 431 39.87 -1.57 0.07
N LEU A 432 38.72 -1.45 0.74
CA LEU A 432 37.83 -0.31 0.54
C LEU A 432 38.45 1.01 1.03
N LYS A 433 39.19 0.97 2.16
CA LYS A 433 39.94 2.14 2.66
C LYS A 433 40.96 2.64 1.65
N GLU A 434 41.74 1.73 1.05
CA GLU A 434 42.72 2.08 0.02
C GLU A 434 42.04 2.64 -1.24
N LYS A 435 40.96 2.02 -1.70
CA LYS A 435 40.16 2.52 -2.84
C LYS A 435 39.66 3.94 -2.62
N ILE A 436 39.10 4.23 -1.43
CA ILE A 436 38.62 5.58 -1.08
C ILE A 436 39.79 6.57 -1.01
N ARG A 437 40.91 6.18 -0.37
CA ARG A 437 42.09 7.05 -0.24
C ARG A 437 42.69 7.41 -1.59
N LYS A 438 42.88 6.42 -2.47
CA LYS A 438 43.38 6.63 -3.83
C LYS A 438 42.47 7.57 -4.61
N MET A 439 41.17 7.30 -4.63
CA MET A 439 40.21 8.14 -5.36
C MET A 439 40.18 9.59 -4.85
N ARG A 440 40.28 9.81 -3.54
CA ARG A 440 40.36 11.15 -2.94
C ARG A 440 41.64 11.89 -3.32
N ASN A 441 42.77 11.19 -3.39
CA ASN A 441 44.06 11.77 -3.77
C ASN A 441 44.08 12.12 -5.27
N ASP A 442 43.68 11.17 -6.13
CA ASP A 442 43.64 11.35 -7.59
C ASP A 442 42.71 12.52 -7.98
N TYR A 443 41.61 12.71 -7.26
CA TYR A 443 40.69 13.82 -7.53
C TYR A 443 41.16 15.17 -6.97
N LYS A 444 41.95 15.20 -5.88
CA LYS A 444 42.55 16.43 -5.34
C LYS A 444 43.69 16.95 -6.22
N ILE A 445 44.40 16.07 -6.91
CA ILE A 445 45.52 16.43 -7.80
C ILE A 445 45.03 17.04 -9.12
N ASN A 446 43.79 16.74 -9.53
CA ASN A 446 43.19 17.20 -10.79
C ASN A 446 42.24 18.41 -10.62
N LYS A 447 42.33 19.13 -9.49
CA LYS A 447 41.52 20.30 -9.15
C LYS A 447 42.38 21.55 -9.18
#